data_AF-A0A8R7VE50-F1
#
_entry.id   AF-A0A8R7VE50-F1
#
_cell.length_a   1.000
_cell.length_b   1.000
_cell.length_c   1.000
_cell.angle_alpha   90.00
_cell.angle_beta   90.00
_cell.angle_gamma   90.00
#
_symmetry.space_group_name_H-M   'P 1'
#
loop_
_entity.id
_entity.type
_entity.pdbx_description
1 polymer ?
#
loop_
_entity_poly.entity_id
_entity_poly.type
_entity_poly.pdbx_seq_one_letter_code
_entity_poly.pdbx_strand_id
1 'polypeptide(L)'
;MKVADDEGRSSSSNGPCPSDGGGSDGGGGGGRRKKLRLTKEQCALLEGSFRAHNILPHVQKQELARQLNLSSRQVEVWFQNRRARTKLKQTEVDCEFLRRWCESLTHENQRLKHELLELQRSAAPPVAAGSKLFAQLPRAAAIMNLCPSCEKVAVNN
;
A
#
# COMPACT_ATOMS: atom_id res chain seq x y z
N MET A 1 32.80 10.80 1.12
CA MET A 1 31.79 11.83 0.81
C MET A 1 30.62 11.64 1.76
N LYS A 2 30.31 12.68 2.52
CA LYS A 2 29.29 12.71 3.55
C LYS A 2 28.05 13.29 2.89
N VAL A 3 26.98 12.52 2.76
CA VAL A 3 25.72 13.00 2.20
C VAL A 3 24.68 12.95 3.31
N ALA A 4 24.08 14.11 3.52
CA ALA A 4 23.32 14.52 4.68
C ALA A 4 21.96 13.83 4.81
N ASP A 5 21.50 13.76 6.06
CA ASP A 5 20.15 13.40 6.48
C ASP A 5 19.11 14.35 5.89
N ASP A 6 18.09 13.82 5.21
CA ASP A 6 16.89 14.55 4.78
C ASP A 6 15.70 14.13 5.67
N GLU A 7 15.55 14.87 6.77
CA GLU A 7 14.35 14.89 7.61
C GLU A 7 13.23 15.62 6.86
N GLY A 8 12.29 14.86 6.28
CA GLY A 8 11.38 15.38 5.26
C GLY A 8 9.93 14.93 5.36
N ARG A 9 9.25 15.37 6.43
CA ARG A 9 7.82 15.80 6.38
C ARG A 9 6.75 14.71 6.50
N SER A 10 6.43 14.35 7.75
CA SER A 10 5.14 13.76 8.14
C SER A 10 3.99 14.67 7.71
N SER A 11 3.35 14.33 6.59
CA SER A 11 2.14 15.00 6.10
C SER A 11 0.94 14.56 6.93
N SER A 12 0.77 15.16 8.11
CA SER A 12 -0.47 15.09 8.89
C SER A 12 -1.57 15.87 8.18
N SER A 13 -2.17 15.26 7.16
CA SER A 13 -3.47 15.68 6.65
C SER A 13 -4.56 15.20 7.62
N ASN A 14 -4.66 15.93 8.73
CA ASN A 14 -5.80 15.87 9.64
C ASN A 14 -7.06 16.18 8.82
N GLY A 15 -7.89 15.16 8.59
CA GLY A 15 -9.15 15.33 7.89
C GLY A 15 -10.05 16.28 8.71
N PRO A 16 -10.69 17.29 8.10
CA PRO A 16 -11.43 18.28 8.87
C PRO A 16 -12.61 17.65 9.62
N CYS A 17 -12.78 18.03 10.87
CA CYS A 17 -14.06 17.87 11.56
C CYS A 17 -15.12 18.75 10.87
N PRO A 18 -16.32 18.24 10.55
CA PRO A 18 -17.37 19.07 9.97
C PRO A 18 -17.96 19.99 11.06
N SER A 19 -17.60 21.27 11.03
CA SER A 19 -18.30 22.39 11.68
C SER A 19 -19.12 23.10 10.59
N ASP A 20 -20.33 23.63 10.76
CA ASP A 20 -20.91 24.39 11.88
C ASP A 20 -22.46 24.29 11.81
N GLY A 21 -23.18 24.87 12.76
CA GLY A 21 -24.65 25.00 12.73
C GLY A 21 -25.31 24.52 14.02
N GLY A 22 -25.50 25.46 14.94
CA GLY A 22 -26.15 25.29 16.24
C GLY A 22 -27.62 24.89 16.14
N GLY A 23 -28.10 24.26 17.21
CA GLY A 23 -29.50 23.85 17.36
C GLY A 23 -29.65 22.95 18.58
N SER A 24 -29.98 23.56 19.72
CA SER A 24 -30.53 22.88 20.89
C SER A 24 -31.98 22.50 20.60
N ASP A 25 -32.35 21.22 20.73
CA ASP A 25 -33.66 20.82 21.27
C ASP A 25 -33.66 19.34 21.66
N GLY A 26 -34.31 19.06 22.78
CA GLY A 26 -34.54 17.74 23.34
C GLY A 26 -35.74 17.03 22.69
N GLY A 27 -36.07 15.86 23.26
CA GLY A 27 -37.38 15.23 23.11
C GLY A 27 -37.56 14.30 21.90
N GLY A 28 -37.63 13.00 22.18
CA GLY A 28 -38.69 12.11 21.69
C GLY A 28 -38.67 11.61 20.23
N GLY A 29 -38.59 10.28 20.08
CA GLY A 29 -39.34 9.54 19.04
C GLY A 29 -38.61 9.11 17.76
N GLY A 30 -38.53 7.79 17.54
CA GLY A 30 -38.66 7.19 16.20
C GLY A 30 -37.41 6.99 15.33
N GLY A 31 -36.88 5.76 15.32
CA GLY A 31 -36.63 5.00 14.08
C GLY A 31 -35.42 5.31 13.18
N ARG A 32 -34.73 6.45 13.31
CA ARG A 32 -33.41 6.66 12.70
C ARG A 32 -32.51 7.33 13.72
N ARG A 33 -31.45 6.64 14.16
CA ARG A 33 -30.43 7.22 15.04
C ARG A 33 -29.89 8.47 14.33
N LYS A 34 -30.28 9.66 14.81
CA LYS A 34 -29.79 10.95 14.30
C LYS A 34 -28.26 10.88 14.27
N LYS A 35 -27.65 11.20 13.12
CA LYS A 35 -26.19 11.15 12.95
C LYS A 35 -25.58 12.08 13.99
N LEU A 36 -24.75 11.52 14.89
CA LEU A 36 -24.05 12.30 15.90
C LEU A 36 -23.18 13.35 15.22
N ARG A 37 -23.41 14.63 15.52
CA ARG A 37 -22.51 15.73 15.19
C ARG A 37 -21.70 16.03 16.43
N LEU A 38 -20.38 15.89 16.33
CA LEU A 38 -19.45 16.20 17.40
C LEU A 38 -19.03 17.66 17.28
N THR A 39 -18.85 18.34 18.41
CA THR A 39 -18.25 19.68 18.44
C THR A 39 -16.75 19.61 18.09
N LYS A 40 -16.14 20.74 17.74
CA LYS A 40 -14.69 20.82 17.50
C LYS A 40 -13.89 20.35 18.71
N GLU A 41 -14.30 20.77 19.90
CA GLU A 41 -13.66 20.39 21.17
C GLU A 41 -13.77 18.88 21.42
N GLN A 42 -14.97 18.30 21.23
CA GLN A 42 -15.15 16.85 21.35
C GLN A 42 -14.26 16.08 20.37
N CYS A 43 -14.16 16.56 19.12
CA CYS A 43 -13.26 15.97 18.13
C CYS A 43 -11.80 16.04 18.58
N ALA A 44 -11.35 17.21 19.07
CA ALA A 44 -9.97 17.41 19.50
C ALA A 44 -9.57 16.47 20.65
N LEU A 45 -10.46 16.28 21.63
CA LEU A 45 -10.24 15.36 22.74
C LEU A 45 -10.22 13.89 22.29
N LEU A 46 -11.15 13.49 21.40
CA LEU A 46 -11.16 12.14 20.81
C LEU A 46 -9.87 11.87 20.01
N GLU A 47 -9.40 12.84 19.23
CA GLU A 47 -8.15 12.74 18.47
C GLU A 47 -6.91 12.73 19.36
N GLY A 48 -6.89 13.55 20.42
CA GLY A 48 -5.82 13.53 21.42
C GLY A 48 -5.71 12.16 22.10
N SER A 49 -6.84 11.63 22.56
CA SER A 49 -6.90 10.29 23.16
C SER A 49 -6.48 9.19 22.18
N PHE A 50 -6.96 9.25 20.93
CA PHE A 50 -6.61 8.28 19.89
C PHE A 50 -5.13 8.28 19.53
N ARG A 51 -4.48 9.44 19.52
CA ARG A 51 -3.03 9.57 19.27
C ARG A 51 -2.20 8.91 20.37
N ALA A 52 -2.66 9.01 21.62
CA ALA A 52 -2.00 8.32 22.74
C ALA A 52 -2.24 6.80 22.67
N HIS A 53 -3.50 6.38 22.43
CA HIS A 53 -3.88 4.97 22.40
C HIS A 53 -4.94 4.70 21.32
N ASN A 54 -4.58 4.02 20.24
CA ASN A 54 -5.50 3.74 19.12
C ASN A 54 -6.57 2.65 19.43
N ILE A 55 -6.36 1.91 20.51
CA ILE A 55 -7.30 0.96 21.13
C ILE A 55 -7.58 1.49 22.53
N LEU A 56 -8.85 1.77 22.81
CA LEU A 56 -9.27 2.37 24.07
C LEU A 56 -9.72 1.29 25.06
N PRO A 57 -9.04 1.10 26.21
CA PRO A 57 -9.49 0.19 27.27
C PRO A 57 -10.87 0.56 27.81
N HIS A 58 -11.59 -0.41 28.39
CA HIS A 58 -12.96 -0.19 28.86
C HIS A 58 -13.10 0.97 29.86
N VAL A 59 -12.20 1.05 30.84
CA VAL A 59 -12.21 2.10 31.88
C VAL A 59 -11.98 3.48 31.26
N GLN A 60 -10.98 3.61 30.39
CA GLN A 60 -10.69 4.86 29.69
C GLN A 60 -11.83 5.27 28.75
N LYS A 61 -12.51 4.30 28.13
CA LYS A 61 -13.70 4.53 27.31
C LYS A 61 -14.85 5.14 28.11
N GLN A 62 -15.12 4.63 29.31
CA GLN A 62 -16.15 5.18 30.17
C GLN A 62 -15.81 6.61 30.62
N GLU A 63 -14.58 6.85 31.03
CA GLU A 63 -14.15 8.17 31.48
C GLU A 63 -14.19 9.20 30.34
N LEU A 64 -13.71 8.84 29.15
CA LEU A 64 -13.78 9.71 27.98
C LEU A 64 -15.24 9.98 27.56
N ALA A 65 -16.12 8.99 27.65
CA ALA A 65 -17.54 9.17 27.38
C ALA A 65 -18.18 10.17 28.35
N ARG A 66 -17.84 10.07 29.65
CA ARG A 66 -18.31 11.01 30.69
C ARG A 66 -17.80 12.44 30.43
N GLN A 67 -16.50 12.61 30.15
CA GLN A 67 -15.90 13.92 29.86
C GLN A 67 -16.54 14.61 28.65
N LEU A 68 -16.88 13.83 27.61
CA LEU A 68 -17.44 14.34 26.37
C LEU A 68 -18.97 14.48 26.38
N ASN A 69 -19.65 14.06 27.46
CA ASN A 69 -21.10 13.91 27.53
C ASN A 69 -21.66 13.05 26.37
N LEU A 70 -20.99 11.94 26.07
CA LEU A 70 -21.38 10.96 25.05
C LEU A 70 -21.64 9.60 25.68
N SER A 71 -22.32 8.71 24.96
CA SER A 71 -22.40 7.30 25.35
C SER A 71 -21.10 6.56 25.04
N SER A 72 -20.76 5.57 25.87
CA SER A 72 -19.62 4.66 25.62
C SER A 72 -19.64 4.04 24.22
N ARG A 73 -20.84 3.75 23.69
CA ARG A 73 -21.01 3.21 22.34
C ARG A 73 -20.64 4.22 21.25
N GLN A 74 -20.94 5.51 21.43
CA GLN A 74 -20.57 6.55 20.47
C GLN A 74 -19.05 6.72 20.40
N VAL A 75 -18.37 6.72 21.56
CA VAL A 75 -16.91 6.74 21.62
C VAL A 75 -16.33 5.51 20.91
N GLU A 76 -16.86 4.32 21.20
CA GLU A 76 -16.42 3.08 20.56
C GLU A 76 -16.56 3.10 19.03
N VAL A 77 -17.73 3.50 18.53
CA VAL A 77 -17.98 3.62 17.08
C VAL A 77 -17.07 4.67 16.45
N TRP A 78 -16.81 5.78 17.14
CA TRP A 78 -15.87 6.79 16.67
C TRP A 78 -14.46 6.22 16.51
N PHE A 79 -13.96 5.48 17.51
CA PHE A 79 -12.63 4.84 17.47
C PHE A 79 -12.56 3.79 16.34
N GLN A 80 -13.61 2.97 16.18
CA GLN A 80 -13.70 2.02 15.08
C GLN A 80 -13.64 2.72 13.71
N ASN A 81 -14.44 3.76 13.50
CA ASN A 81 -14.45 4.54 12.27
C ASN A 81 -13.12 5.28 12.03
N ARG A 82 -12.47 5.74 13.09
CA ARG A 82 -11.14 6.37 13.00
C ARG A 82 -10.08 5.37 12.54
N ARG A 83 -10.06 4.16 13.11
CA ARG A 83 -9.17 3.08 12.65
C ARG A 83 -9.46 2.67 11.21
N ALA A 84 -10.73 2.49 10.85
CA ALA A 84 -11.12 2.14 9.48
C ALA A 84 -10.63 3.18 8.46
N ARG A 85 -10.83 4.47 8.72
CA ARG A 85 -10.32 5.55 7.85
C ARG A 85 -8.80 5.61 7.79
N THR A 86 -8.11 5.34 8.90
CA THR A 86 -6.64 5.29 8.92
C THR A 86 -6.12 4.15 8.06
N LYS A 87 -6.71 2.95 8.21
CA LYS A 87 -6.37 1.78 7.38
C LYS A 87 -6.67 2.04 5.90
N LEU A 88 -7.82 2.63 5.58
CA LEU A 88 -8.17 2.96 4.20
C LEU A 88 -7.15 3.90 3.56
N LYS A 89 -6.81 5.01 4.24
CA LYS A 89 -5.78 5.95 3.76
C LYS A 89 -4.43 5.25 3.55
N GLN A 90 -4.04 4.38 4.48
CA GLN A 90 -2.81 3.61 4.34
C GLN A 90 -2.86 2.71 3.10
N THR A 91 -3.96 1.96 2.90
CA THR A 91 -4.10 1.09 1.73
C THR A 91 -4.11 1.86 0.40
N GLU A 92 -4.67 3.07 0.36
CA GLU A 92 -4.61 3.93 -0.82
C GLU A 92 -3.16 4.31 -1.16
N VAL A 93 -2.38 4.74 -0.17
CA VAL A 93 -0.96 5.07 -0.33
C VAL A 93 -0.14 3.85 -0.75
N ASP A 94 -0.37 2.70 -0.12
CA ASP A 94 0.33 1.45 -0.44
C ASP A 94 0.04 1.01 -1.89
N CYS A 95 -1.22 1.14 -2.34
CA CYS A 95 -1.62 0.84 -3.72
C CYS A 95 -0.92 1.77 -4.72
N GLU A 96 -0.82 3.06 -4.43
CA GLU A 96 -0.11 4.02 -5.28
C GLU A 96 1.38 3.71 -5.36
N PHE A 97 2.00 3.39 -4.21
CA PHE A 97 3.40 2.99 -4.15
C PHE A 97 3.69 1.75 -4.99
N LEU A 98 2.90 0.69 -4.79
CA LEU A 98 3.04 -0.57 -5.53
C LEU A 98 2.82 -0.36 -7.03
N ARG A 99 1.88 0.49 -7.43
CA ARG A 99 1.65 0.83 -8.83
C ARG A 99 2.89 1.45 -9.46
N ARG A 100 3.45 2.49 -8.84
CA ARG A 100 4.67 3.15 -9.33
C ARG A 100 5.85 2.20 -9.40
N TRP A 101 5.97 1.31 -8.43
CA TRP A 101 7.02 0.29 -8.41
C TRP A 101 6.88 -0.70 -9.57
N CYS A 102 5.66 -1.19 -9.83
CA CYS A 102 5.37 -2.04 -10.97
C CYS A 102 5.67 -1.36 -12.32
N GLU A 103 5.31 -0.08 -12.47
CA GLU A 103 5.62 0.72 -13.66
C GLU A 103 7.14 0.82 -13.88
N SER A 104 7.89 1.18 -12.83
CA SER A 104 9.35 1.29 -12.90
C SER A 104 10.02 -0.04 -13.26
N LEU A 105 9.62 -1.13 -12.63
CA LEU A 105 10.15 -2.46 -12.96
C LEU A 105 9.80 -2.89 -14.38
N THR A 106 8.61 -2.52 -14.86
CA THR A 106 8.20 -2.82 -16.23
C THR A 106 9.09 -2.09 -17.23
N HIS A 107 9.36 -0.80 -17.03
CA HIS A 107 10.27 -0.03 -17.88
C HIS A 107 11.69 -0.61 -17.86
N GLU A 108 12.20 -0.93 -16.67
CA GLU A 108 13.54 -1.50 -16.53
C GLU A 108 13.64 -2.86 -17.23
N ASN A 109 12.62 -3.72 -17.07
CA ASN A 109 12.58 -5.02 -17.73
C ASN A 109 12.51 -4.89 -19.26
N GLN A 110 11.76 -3.91 -19.77
CA GLN A 110 11.70 -3.60 -21.19
C GLN A 110 13.05 -3.10 -21.72
N ARG A 111 13.72 -2.19 -20.99
CA ARG A 111 15.04 -1.68 -21.31
C ARG A 111 16.06 -2.82 -21.41
N LEU A 112 16.17 -3.64 -20.38
CA LEU A 112 17.09 -4.77 -20.34
C LEU A 112 16.82 -5.78 -21.46
N LYS A 113 15.54 -6.03 -21.79
CA LYS A 113 15.17 -6.87 -22.94
C LYS A 113 15.63 -6.27 -24.26
N HIS A 114 15.48 -4.96 -24.44
CA HIS A 114 15.96 -4.27 -25.64
C HIS A 114 17.49 -4.37 -25.76
N GLU A 115 18.22 -4.09 -24.69
CA GLU A 115 19.68 -4.22 -24.63
C GLU A 115 20.13 -5.66 -24.91
N LEU A 116 19.44 -6.65 -24.36
CA LEU A 116 19.73 -8.07 -24.60
C LEU A 116 19.52 -8.45 -26.07
N LEU A 117 18.44 -7.97 -26.71
CA LEU A 117 18.19 -8.19 -28.13
C LEU A 117 19.24 -7.53 -29.02
N GLU A 118 19.70 -6.34 -28.67
CA GLU A 118 20.76 -5.62 -29.37
C GLU A 118 22.09 -6.35 -29.26
N LEU A 119 22.47 -6.76 -28.04
CA LEU A 119 23.67 -7.56 -27.81
C LEU A 119 23.62 -8.89 -28.57
N GLN A 120 22.49 -9.60 -28.53
CA GLN A 120 22.29 -10.83 -29.32
C GLN A 120 22.44 -10.60 -30.83
N ARG A 121 21.95 -9.46 -31.35
CA ARG A 121 22.12 -9.10 -32.76
C ARG A 121 23.59 -8.82 -33.09
N SER A 122 24.30 -8.10 -32.23
CA SER A 122 25.72 -7.78 -32.43
C SER A 122 26.64 -8.99 -32.26
N ALA A 123 26.26 -9.94 -31.41
CA ALA A 123 26.97 -11.19 -31.16
C ALA A 123 26.56 -12.32 -32.12
N ALA A 124 25.59 -12.10 -33.02
CA ALA A 124 25.22 -13.06 -34.04
C ALA A 124 26.40 -13.27 -35.00
N PRO A 125 26.91 -14.50 -35.17
CA PRO A 125 27.95 -14.76 -36.15
C PRO A 125 27.44 -14.39 -37.55
N PRO A 126 28.30 -13.87 -38.46
CA PRO A 126 27.89 -13.63 -39.83
C PRO A 126 27.39 -14.96 -40.40
N VAL A 127 26.09 -15.01 -40.69
CA VAL A 127 25.45 -16.20 -41.23
C VAL A 127 26.21 -16.54 -42.51
N ALA A 128 26.76 -17.75 -42.54
CA ALA A 128 27.50 -18.30 -43.66
C ALA A 128 26.77 -18.01 -44.98
N ALA A 129 27.28 -17.03 -45.74
CA ALA A 129 27.04 -16.93 -47.15
C ALA A 129 27.70 -18.16 -47.80
N GLY A 130 26.93 -19.23 -47.97
CA GLY A 130 27.33 -20.43 -48.68
C GLY A 130 27.86 -21.54 -47.78
N SER A 131 26.97 -22.46 -47.42
CA SER A 131 27.24 -23.91 -47.48
C SER A 131 25.99 -24.67 -47.02
N LYS A 132 25.21 -25.15 -47.99
CA LYS A 132 24.20 -26.21 -47.77
C LYS A 132 24.90 -27.57 -47.54
N LEU A 133 25.76 -27.67 -46.54
CA LEU A 133 26.55 -28.88 -46.25
C LEU A 133 26.37 -29.43 -44.83
N PHE A 134 25.30 -29.04 -44.14
CA PHE A 134 25.02 -29.56 -42.79
C PHE A 134 23.64 -30.22 -42.64
N ALA A 135 23.12 -30.80 -43.72
CA ALA A 135 21.89 -31.61 -43.67
C ALA A 135 22.15 -33.08 -43.30
N GLN A 136 23.40 -33.50 -43.04
CA GLN A 136 23.73 -34.88 -42.66
C GLN A 136 24.86 -34.89 -41.64
N LEU A 137 24.54 -34.70 -40.36
CA LEU A 137 25.42 -35.13 -39.27
C LEU A 137 24.58 -35.98 -38.29
N PRO A 138 25.02 -37.21 -37.93
CA PRO A 138 24.23 -38.09 -37.08
C PRO A 138 23.99 -37.48 -35.69
N ARG A 139 22.82 -37.81 -35.13
CA ARG A 139 22.21 -37.31 -33.89
C ARG A 139 22.98 -37.72 -32.62
N ALA A 140 24.27 -37.44 -32.54
CA ALA A 140 25.14 -37.87 -31.44
C ALA A 140 25.91 -36.74 -30.73
N ALA A 141 25.67 -35.47 -31.07
CA ALA A 141 26.22 -34.35 -30.32
C ALA A 141 25.15 -33.28 -30.07
N ALA A 142 24.26 -33.56 -29.12
CA ALA A 142 23.43 -32.52 -28.52
C ALA A 142 24.36 -31.61 -27.69
N ILE A 143 24.74 -30.46 -28.25
CA ILE A 143 25.38 -29.38 -27.48
C ILE A 143 24.32 -28.89 -26.50
N MET A 144 24.43 -29.37 -25.27
CA MET A 144 23.67 -28.90 -24.12
C MET A 144 23.99 -27.43 -23.89
N ASN A 145 23.12 -26.53 -24.35
CA ASN A 145 23.10 -25.15 -23.86
C ASN A 145 22.56 -25.17 -22.43
N LEU A 146 23.44 -25.45 -21.47
CA LEU A 146 23.13 -25.39 -20.05
C LEU A 146 23.22 -23.92 -19.61
N CYS A 147 22.08 -23.34 -19.26
CA CYS A 147 22.00 -22.07 -18.56
C CYS A 147 22.65 -22.24 -17.17
N PRO A 148 23.71 -21.48 -16.84
CA PRO A 148 24.42 -21.62 -15.57
C PRO A 148 23.67 -21.01 -14.37
N SER A 149 22.39 -20.65 -14.52
CA SER A 149 21.61 -20.00 -13.45
C SER A 149 20.31 -20.70 -13.06
N CYS A 150 19.98 -21.86 -13.66
CA CYS A 150 18.76 -22.61 -13.34
C CYS A 150 19.06 -23.76 -12.37
N GLU A 151 19.30 -23.44 -11.11
CA GLU A 151 19.39 -24.45 -10.05
C GLU A 151 17.98 -24.97 -9.70
N LYS A 152 17.84 -26.29 -9.75
CA LYS A 152 16.60 -27.05 -9.74
C LYS A 152 15.84 -26.92 -8.42
N VAL A 153 14.54 -26.60 -8.48
CA VAL A 153 13.56 -27.20 -7.57
C VAL A 153 12.85 -28.31 -8.35
N ALA A 154 13.44 -29.49 -8.35
CA ALA A 154 12.76 -30.70 -8.78
C ALA A 154 11.93 -31.22 -7.61
N VAL A 155 10.63 -30.95 -7.64
CA VAL A 155 9.65 -31.72 -6.87
C VAL A 155 9.42 -33.01 -7.65
N ASN A 156 9.91 -34.14 -7.15
CA ASN A 156 9.52 -35.45 -7.63
C ASN A 156 8.41 -35.99 -6.72
N ASN A 157 7.29 -36.34 -7.35
CA ASN A 157 6.18 -37.13 -6.82
C ASN A 157 6.61 -38.55 -6.50
#